data_AF-A0AAN9EJ73-F1
#
_entry.id   AF-A0AAN9EJ73-F1
#
_cell.length_a   1.000
_cell.length_b   1.000
_cell.length_c   1.000
_cell.angle_alpha   90.00
_cell.angle_beta   90.00
_cell.angle_gamma   90.00
#
_symmetry.space_group_name_H-M   'P 1'
#
loop_
_entity.id
_entity.type
_entity.pdbx_description
1 polymer ?
#
loop_
_entity_poly.entity_id
_entity_poly.type
_entity_poly.pdbx_seq_one_letter_code
_entity_poly.pdbx_strand_id
1 'polypeptide(L)'
;MFVPRFAFHFSIHQILINESMLFDAFLYQMANRAPVVATRNSALIAMIADEDTVVGFLLAGVGNVDLRRKTNYLIVDAKTTVKQIEDAFKDFTAREDVAIVLISQYVANMIRFLVDSYNKPVPAILEIPSKDHPYDPAHDSVLSRVKYLFSSESVASDRR
;
A
#
# COMPACT_ATOMS: atom_id res chain seq x y z
N MET A 1 -7.10 -22.90 49.59
CA MET A 1 -6.66 -21.50 49.45
C MET A 1 -5.46 -21.52 48.52
N PHE A 2 -5.69 -21.31 47.23
CA PHE A 2 -4.71 -21.52 46.14
C PHE A 2 -4.77 -20.28 45.27
N VAL A 3 -3.66 -19.54 45.17
CA VAL A 3 -3.56 -18.32 44.36
C VAL A 3 -3.09 -18.75 42.97
N PRO A 4 -3.86 -18.53 41.88
CA PRO A 4 -3.40 -18.90 40.55
C PRO A 4 -2.53 -17.79 39.98
N ARG A 5 -1.30 -18.20 39.67
CA ARG A 5 -0.26 -17.48 38.92
C ARG A 5 -0.56 -17.61 37.43
N PHE A 6 -1.30 -16.69 36.80
CA PHE A 6 -1.38 -16.58 35.34
C PHE A 6 -1.90 -15.20 34.90
N ALA A 7 -1.00 -14.24 34.73
CA ALA A 7 -1.32 -12.96 34.09
C ALA A 7 -0.07 -12.33 33.46
N PHE A 8 0.64 -13.05 32.58
CA PHE A 8 1.70 -12.47 31.74
C PHE A 8 1.96 -13.30 30.47
N HIS A 9 0.90 -13.81 29.82
CA HIS A 9 1.03 -14.49 28.53
C HIS A 9 -0.02 -14.07 27.49
N PHE A 10 -0.63 -12.90 27.66
CA PHE A 10 -1.68 -12.42 26.75
C PHE A 10 -1.27 -11.08 26.17
N SER A 11 -0.27 -11.03 25.27
CA SER A 11 0.04 -9.77 24.59
C SER A 11 0.86 -9.85 23.30
N ILE A 12 0.85 -10.96 22.55
CA ILE A 12 1.42 -10.97 21.18
C ILE A 12 0.53 -11.69 20.17
N HIS A 13 -0.27 -12.68 20.59
CA HIS A 13 -1.17 -13.41 19.68
C HIS A 13 -2.41 -12.62 19.20
N GLN A 14 -2.80 -11.54 19.89
CA GLN A 14 -4.01 -10.78 19.54
C GLN A 14 -3.76 -9.61 18.54
N ILE A 15 -2.49 -9.25 18.31
CA ILE A 15 -2.11 -8.20 17.34
C ILE A 15 -1.94 -8.77 15.93
N LEU A 16 -1.56 -10.05 15.80
CA LEU A 16 -1.38 -10.74 14.51
C LEU A 16 -2.68 -11.16 13.81
N ILE A 17 -3.84 -11.05 14.48
CA ILE A 17 -5.14 -11.45 13.91
C ILE A 17 -5.79 -10.29 13.13
N ASN A 18 -5.55 -9.03 13.52
CA ASN A 18 -6.20 -7.87 12.87
C ASN A 18 -5.61 -7.50 11.51
N GLU A 19 -4.31 -7.71 11.27
CA GLU A 19 -3.73 -7.46 9.94
C GLU A 19 -4.15 -8.51 8.91
N SER A 20 -4.33 -9.77 9.34
CA SER A 20 -4.88 -10.82 8.48
C SER A 20 -6.34 -10.54 8.10
N MET A 21 -7.11 -9.93 9.01
CA MET A 21 -8.53 -9.65 8.79
C MET A 21 -8.75 -8.46 7.86
N LEU A 22 -7.86 -7.46 7.86
CA LEU A 22 -7.87 -6.36 6.89
C LEU A 22 -7.52 -6.85 5.49
N PHE A 23 -6.54 -7.75 5.38
CA PHE A 23 -6.17 -8.37 4.11
C PHE A 23 -7.29 -9.29 3.60
N ASP A 24 -7.87 -10.11 4.46
CA ASP A 24 -9.01 -10.97 4.12
C ASP A 24 -10.27 -10.17 3.79
N ALA A 25 -10.57 -9.10 4.52
CA ALA A 25 -11.70 -8.21 4.20
C ALA A 25 -11.48 -7.48 2.87
N PHE A 26 -10.25 -7.07 2.58
CA PHE A 26 -9.89 -6.49 1.28
C PHE A 26 -10.02 -7.52 0.14
N LEU A 27 -9.51 -8.74 0.33
CA LEU A 27 -9.67 -9.84 -0.62
C LEU A 27 -11.14 -10.22 -0.82
N TYR A 28 -11.93 -10.26 0.25
CA TYR A 28 -13.35 -10.57 0.21
C TYR A 28 -14.14 -9.48 -0.53
N GLN A 29 -13.81 -8.21 -0.29
CA GLN A 29 -14.42 -7.08 -0.99
C GLN A 29 -14.03 -7.04 -2.48
N MET A 30 -12.83 -7.49 -2.84
CA MET A 30 -12.39 -7.64 -4.23
C MET A 30 -13.04 -8.85 -4.91
N ALA A 31 -13.20 -9.97 -4.20
CA ALA A 31 -13.82 -11.19 -4.70
C ALA A 31 -15.32 -11.04 -4.97
N ASN A 32 -16.02 -10.18 -4.20
CA ASN A 32 -17.46 -9.99 -4.30
C ASN A 32 -17.88 -8.82 -5.21
N ARG A 33 -16.93 -8.06 -5.76
CA ARG A 33 -17.20 -7.16 -6.88
C ARG A 33 -17.21 -7.98 -8.15
N ALA A 34 -18.33 -7.96 -8.86
CA ALA A 34 -18.41 -8.48 -10.23
C ALA A 34 -17.16 -8.02 -11.00
N PRO A 35 -16.51 -8.90 -11.78
CA PRO A 35 -15.24 -8.58 -12.40
C PRO A 35 -15.43 -7.30 -13.24
N VAL A 36 -14.85 -6.19 -12.77
CA VAL A 36 -14.73 -4.97 -13.57
C VAL A 36 -13.76 -5.20 -14.73
N VAL A 37 -13.09 -6.36 -14.76
CA VAL A 37 -12.34 -6.88 -15.90
C VAL A 37 -13.32 -7.48 -16.91
N ALA A 38 -14.01 -6.60 -17.63
CA ALA A 38 -14.57 -6.98 -18.91
C ALA A 38 -13.40 -7.19 -19.89
N THR A 39 -13.26 -8.45 -20.32
CA THR A 39 -12.54 -8.93 -21.53
C THR A 39 -11.04 -9.26 -21.40
N ARG A 40 -10.76 -10.57 -21.33
CA ARG A 40 -9.71 -11.36 -22.01
C ARG A 40 -8.21 -10.95 -21.99
N ASN A 41 -7.83 -9.82 -21.42
CA ASN A 41 -6.42 -9.47 -21.20
C ASN A 41 -6.16 -9.48 -19.68
N SER A 42 -5.15 -10.24 -19.25
CA SER A 42 -4.67 -10.25 -17.86
C SER A 42 -4.36 -8.81 -17.44
N ALA A 43 -5.06 -8.30 -16.43
CA ALA A 43 -4.82 -6.95 -15.96
C ALA A 43 -3.41 -6.86 -15.33
N LEU A 44 -2.64 -5.87 -15.76
CA LEU A 44 -1.25 -5.70 -15.38
C LEU A 44 -1.12 -4.96 -14.05
N ILE A 45 -0.04 -5.24 -13.34
CA ILE A 45 0.43 -4.45 -12.22
C ILE A 45 1.53 -3.53 -12.74
N ALA A 46 1.42 -2.23 -12.48
CA ALA A 46 2.49 -1.27 -12.74
C ALA A 46 3.22 -0.91 -11.44
N MET A 47 4.51 -0.55 -11.50
CA MET A 47 5.33 -0.31 -10.31
C MET A 47 6.16 0.96 -10.40
N ILE A 48 6.22 1.74 -9.32
CA ILE A 48 7.11 2.89 -9.16
C ILE A 48 7.83 2.75 -7.83
N ALA A 49 9.03 2.20 -7.86
CA ALA A 49 9.74 1.82 -6.64
C ALA A 49 11.26 1.85 -6.82
N ASP A 50 11.98 1.69 -5.72
CA ASP A 50 13.42 1.48 -5.67
C ASP A 50 13.83 0.16 -6.35
N GLU A 51 15.11 0.08 -6.74
CA GLU A 51 15.66 -1.03 -7.52
C GLU A 51 15.40 -2.39 -6.86
N ASP A 52 15.69 -2.52 -5.57
CA ASP A 52 15.52 -3.77 -4.83
C ASP A 52 14.06 -4.26 -4.84
N THR A 53 13.12 -3.34 -4.65
CA THR A 53 11.68 -3.64 -4.69
C THR A 53 11.26 -4.06 -6.10
N VAL A 54 11.62 -3.30 -7.13
CA VAL A 54 11.28 -3.62 -8.52
C VAL A 54 11.84 -4.99 -8.91
N VAL A 55 13.12 -5.25 -8.62
CA VAL A 55 13.77 -6.52 -8.92
C VAL A 55 13.06 -7.69 -8.23
N GLY A 56 12.68 -7.55 -6.95
CA GLY A 56 11.92 -8.57 -6.23
C GLY A 56 10.62 -8.97 -6.92
N PHE A 57 9.86 -8.00 -7.42
CA PHE A 57 8.61 -8.24 -8.14
C PHE A 57 8.82 -8.74 -9.58
N LEU A 58 9.89 -8.29 -10.26
CA LEU A 58 10.25 -8.83 -11.57
C LEU A 58 10.59 -10.32 -11.49
N LEU A 59 11.29 -10.75 -10.43
CA LEU A 59 11.58 -12.16 -10.16
C LEU A 59 10.31 -12.97 -9.85
N ALA A 60 9.29 -12.34 -9.27
CA ALA A 60 7.97 -12.94 -9.05
C ALA A 60 7.12 -13.05 -10.34
N GLY A 61 7.61 -12.56 -11.48
CA GLY A 61 6.93 -12.67 -12.77
C GLY A 61 5.96 -11.52 -13.09
N VAL A 62 6.05 -10.39 -12.37
CA VAL A 62 5.14 -9.24 -12.54
C VAL A 62 5.60 -8.29 -13.67
N GLY A 63 6.81 -8.47 -14.21
CA GLY A 63 7.33 -7.64 -15.30
C GLY A 63 6.65 -7.89 -16.64
N ASN A 64 6.15 -6.82 -17.27
CA ASN A 64 5.67 -6.85 -18.64
C ASN A 64 6.34 -5.76 -19.48
N VAL A 65 6.76 -6.13 -20.68
CA VAL A 65 7.31 -5.22 -21.69
C VAL A 65 6.37 -5.28 -22.89
N ASP A 66 5.70 -4.17 -23.15
CA ASP A 66 4.81 -4.06 -24.30
C ASP A 66 5.60 -4.08 -25.63
N LEU A 67 4.94 -4.31 -26.76
CA LEU A 67 5.49 -4.31 -28.12
C LEU A 67 6.29 -3.03 -28.45
N ARG A 68 5.97 -1.92 -27.79
CA ARG A 68 6.66 -0.63 -27.91
C ARG A 68 7.89 -0.50 -26.99
N ARG A 69 8.31 -1.59 -26.35
CA ARG A 69 9.37 -1.64 -25.32
C ARG A 69 9.09 -0.75 -24.10
N LYS A 70 7.81 -0.46 -23.84
CA LYS A 70 7.41 0.26 -22.63
C LYS A 70 7.23 -0.75 -21.50
N THR A 71 7.97 -0.55 -20.41
CA THR A 71 7.86 -1.35 -19.19
C THR A 71 6.61 -0.95 -18.41
N ASN A 72 6.12 -1.86 -17.58
CA ASN A 72 5.14 -1.58 -16.53
C ASN A 72 5.81 -1.16 -15.21
N TYR A 73 7.06 -0.67 -15.24
CA TYR A 73 7.73 -0.22 -14.03
C TYR A 73 8.67 0.95 -14.28
N LEU A 74 8.85 1.78 -13.25
CA LEU A 74 9.88 2.80 -13.13
C LEU A 74 10.73 2.47 -11.90
N ILE A 75 12.03 2.29 -12.13
CA ILE A 75 13.02 2.22 -11.05
C ILE A 75 13.36 3.65 -10.64
N VAL A 76 13.20 3.96 -9.35
CA VAL A 76 13.48 5.27 -8.78
C VAL A 76 14.83 5.23 -8.07
N ASP A 77 15.76 6.06 -8.53
CA ASP A 77 17.09 6.26 -7.96
C ASP A 77 17.32 7.73 -7.55
N ALA A 78 18.50 8.04 -7.01
CA ALA A 78 18.85 9.41 -6.61
C ALA A 78 18.93 10.42 -7.78
N LYS A 79 18.94 9.94 -9.03
CA LYS A 79 18.99 10.78 -10.24
C LYS A 79 17.60 10.99 -10.83
N THR A 80 16.62 10.20 -10.39
CA THR A 80 15.25 10.25 -10.87
C THR A 80 14.57 11.50 -10.33
N THR A 81 14.12 12.35 -11.26
CA THR A 81 13.48 13.62 -10.90
C THR A 81 12.01 13.42 -10.51
N VAL A 82 11.48 14.31 -9.65
CA VAL A 82 10.05 14.33 -9.28
C VAL A 82 9.15 14.36 -10.52
N LYS A 83 9.54 15.14 -11.54
CA LYS A 83 8.80 15.22 -12.80
C LYS A 83 8.69 13.87 -13.51
N GLN A 84 9.76 13.08 -13.54
CA GLN A 84 9.72 11.74 -14.13
C GLN A 84 8.79 10.80 -13.37
N ILE A 85 8.73 10.92 -12.03
CA ILE A 85 7.81 10.15 -11.18
C ILE A 85 6.36 10.55 -11.48
N GLU A 86 6.07 11.86 -11.57
CA GLU A 86 4.74 12.35 -11.93
C GLU A 86 4.29 11.87 -13.31
N ASP A 87 5.17 11.99 -14.31
CA ASP A 87 4.88 11.59 -15.69
C ASP A 87 4.63 10.07 -15.75
N ALA A 88 5.43 9.26 -15.06
CA ALA A 88 5.22 7.81 -14.98
C ALA A 88 3.90 7.45 -14.27
N PHE A 89 3.56 8.12 -13.18
CA PHE A 89 2.29 7.89 -12.48
C PHE A 89 1.10 8.22 -13.37
N LYS A 90 1.11 9.37 -14.06
CA LYS A 90 0.06 9.75 -15.02
C LYS A 90 -0.05 8.73 -16.15
N ASP A 91 1.09 8.28 -16.68
CA ASP A 91 1.15 7.27 -17.73
C ASP A 91 0.55 5.93 -17.28
N PHE A 92 0.91 5.44 -16.10
CA PHE A 92 0.39 4.16 -15.59
C PHE A 92 -1.08 4.24 -15.20
N THR A 93 -1.55 5.37 -14.68
CA THR A 93 -2.96 5.58 -14.32
C THR A 93 -3.89 5.88 -15.50
N ALA A 94 -3.33 6.25 -16.66
CA ALA A 94 -4.08 6.45 -17.90
C ALA A 94 -4.24 5.16 -18.72
N ARG A 95 -3.53 4.09 -18.37
CA ARG A 95 -3.55 2.80 -19.08
C ARG A 95 -4.77 1.97 -18.70
N GLU A 96 -5.51 1.48 -19.69
CA GLU A 96 -6.69 0.61 -19.48
C GLU A 96 -6.30 -0.84 -19.15
N ASP A 97 -5.08 -1.26 -19.47
CA ASP A 97 -4.56 -2.60 -19.21
C ASP A 97 -3.90 -2.74 -17.83
N VAL A 98 -3.85 -1.68 -17.02
CA VAL A 98 -3.30 -1.69 -15.66
C VAL A 98 -4.45 -1.72 -14.65
N ALA A 99 -4.45 -2.73 -13.77
CA ALA A 99 -5.42 -2.81 -12.67
C ALA A 99 -4.89 -2.23 -11.36
N ILE A 100 -3.58 -2.30 -11.12
CA ILE A 100 -2.96 -1.87 -9.87
C ILE A 100 -1.67 -1.11 -10.18
N VAL A 101 -1.45 0.02 -9.51
CA VAL A 101 -0.16 0.72 -9.46
C VAL A 101 0.42 0.56 -8.07
N LEU A 102 1.50 -0.19 -7.94
CA LEU A 102 2.32 -0.27 -6.73
C LEU A 102 3.28 0.90 -6.71
N ILE A 103 3.36 1.62 -5.59
CA ILE A 103 4.29 2.73 -5.42
C ILE A 103 4.95 2.64 -4.05
N SER A 104 6.27 2.84 -3.96
CA SER A 104 6.92 2.91 -2.65
C SER A 104 6.40 4.13 -1.90
N GLN A 105 6.06 3.99 -0.62
CA GLN A 105 5.46 5.07 0.20
C GLN A 105 6.31 6.36 0.19
N TYR A 106 7.63 6.23 0.27
CA TYR A 106 8.55 7.36 0.14
C TYR A 106 8.39 8.10 -1.20
N VAL A 107 8.24 7.36 -2.30
CA VAL A 107 8.03 7.94 -3.63
C VAL A 107 6.64 8.58 -3.74
N ALA A 108 5.61 7.94 -3.18
CA ALA A 108 4.26 8.51 -3.12
C ALA A 108 4.24 9.85 -2.37
N ASN A 109 5.03 9.98 -1.29
CA ASN A 109 5.18 11.26 -0.57
C ASN A 109 5.73 12.39 -1.45
N MET A 110 6.62 12.10 -2.39
CA MET A 110 7.19 13.11 -3.30
C MET A 110 6.13 13.71 -4.24
N ILE A 111 5.09 12.93 -4.57
CA ILE A 111 4.00 13.32 -5.47
C ILE A 111 2.64 13.27 -4.78
N ARG A 112 2.59 13.49 -3.46
CA ARG A 112 1.39 13.28 -2.61
C ARG A 112 0.15 13.97 -3.16
N PHE A 113 0.28 15.21 -3.63
CA PHE A 113 -0.81 15.96 -4.26
C PHE A 113 -1.46 15.23 -5.45
N LEU A 114 -0.63 14.55 -6.25
CA LEU A 114 -1.08 13.83 -7.43
C LEU A 114 -1.77 12.51 -7.05
N VAL A 115 -1.22 11.79 -6.07
CA VAL A 115 -1.82 10.57 -5.53
C VAL A 115 -3.18 10.86 -4.90
N ASP A 116 -3.26 11.89 -4.03
CA ASP A 116 -4.49 12.23 -3.31
C ASP A 116 -5.59 12.81 -4.23
N SER A 117 -5.20 13.43 -5.35
CA SER A 117 -6.16 13.93 -6.36
C SER A 117 -6.67 12.83 -7.31
N TYR A 118 -6.08 11.64 -7.28
CA TYR A 118 -6.51 10.51 -8.09
C TYR A 118 -7.74 9.83 -7.48
N ASN A 119 -8.90 10.02 -8.13
CA ASN A 119 -10.20 9.56 -7.63
C ASN A 119 -10.83 8.41 -8.44
N LYS A 120 -10.12 7.89 -9.44
CA LYS A 120 -10.64 6.76 -10.23
C LYS A 120 -10.46 5.46 -9.45
N PRO A 121 -11.44 4.54 -9.51
CA PRO A 121 -11.34 3.27 -8.78
C PRO A 121 -10.36 2.27 -9.43
N VAL A 122 -10.04 2.45 -10.72
CA VAL A 122 -9.13 1.59 -11.49
C VAL A 122 -8.24 2.46 -12.38
N PRO A 123 -6.91 2.22 -12.39
CA PRO A 123 -6.17 1.32 -11.50
C PRO A 123 -6.21 1.70 -10.02
N ALA A 124 -6.17 0.68 -9.14
CA ALA A 124 -6.02 0.90 -7.70
C ALA A 124 -4.59 1.32 -7.38
N ILE A 125 -4.41 2.31 -6.52
CA ILE A 125 -3.09 2.77 -6.07
C ILE A 125 -2.79 2.11 -4.72
N LEU A 126 -1.65 1.41 -4.62
CA LEU A 126 -1.23 0.73 -3.39
C LEU A 126 0.19 1.19 -3.01
N GLU A 127 0.30 1.82 -1.84
CA GLU A 127 1.57 2.21 -1.26
C GLU A 127 2.22 1.01 -0.54
N ILE A 128 3.49 0.74 -0.82
CA ILE A 128 4.28 -0.32 -0.16
C ILE A 128 5.52 0.26 0.54
N PRO A 129 5.97 -0.32 1.66
CA PRO A 129 7.25 0.07 2.26
C PRO A 129 8.42 -0.30 1.34
N SER A 130 9.54 0.41 1.48
CA SER A 130 10.81 0.02 0.83
C SER A 130 11.83 -0.48 1.85
N LYS A 131 12.83 -1.21 1.38
CA LYS A 131 13.87 -1.84 2.21
C LYS A 131 14.73 -0.81 2.95
N ASP A 132 15.08 0.30 2.29
CA ASP A 132 15.98 1.33 2.85
C ASP A 132 15.26 2.42 3.64
N HIS A 133 13.94 2.54 3.47
CA HIS A 133 13.11 3.51 4.18
C HIS A 133 12.00 2.77 4.94
N PRO A 134 12.26 2.36 6.19
CA PRO A 134 11.25 1.73 7.01
C PRO A 134 10.03 2.64 7.14
N TYR A 135 8.84 2.05 7.02
CA TYR A 135 7.54 2.73 7.09
C TYR A 135 7.46 3.67 8.30
N ASP A 136 7.13 4.95 8.08
CA ASP A 136 6.86 5.91 9.14
C ASP A 136 5.33 6.04 9.36
N PRO A 137 4.79 5.56 10.50
CA PRO A 137 3.37 5.63 10.84
C PRO A 137 2.83 7.06 10.94
N ALA A 138 3.68 8.07 11.08
CA ALA A 138 3.27 9.48 11.19
C ALA A 138 2.68 10.04 9.88
N HIS A 139 2.99 9.43 8.74
CA HIS A 139 2.55 9.88 7.42
C HIS A 139 1.30 9.14 6.90
N ASP A 140 0.71 8.26 7.71
CA ASP A 140 -0.52 7.56 7.36
C ASP A 140 -1.77 8.31 7.87
N SER A 141 -2.67 8.63 6.93
CA SER A 141 -3.95 9.30 7.19
C SER A 141 -4.91 8.46 8.06
N VAL A 142 -4.76 7.13 8.07
CA VAL A 142 -5.58 6.20 8.87
C VAL A 142 -5.19 6.27 10.33
N LEU A 143 -3.89 6.33 10.65
CA LEU A 143 -3.38 6.39 12.02
C LEU A 143 -3.68 7.71 12.72
N SER A 144 -3.83 8.80 11.95
CA SER A 144 -4.24 10.10 12.48
C SER A 144 -5.65 10.07 13.10
N ARG A 145 -6.59 9.29 12.53
CA ARG A 145 -7.93 9.11 13.10
C ARG A 145 -7.93 8.27 14.37
N VAL A 146 -7.01 7.30 14.44
CA VAL A 146 -6.88 6.38 15.57
C VAL A 146 -6.26 7.09 16.78
N LYS A 147 -5.27 7.99 16.58
CA LYS A 147 -4.71 8.82 17.67
C LYS A 147 -5.76 9.70 18.37
N TYR A 148 -6.74 10.21 17.63
CA TYR A 148 -7.80 11.04 18.21
C TYR A 148 -8.74 10.22 19.10
N LEU A 149 -9.04 8.98 18.71
CA LEU A 149 -9.89 8.06 19.49
C LEU A 149 -9.20 7.57 20.77
N PHE A 150 -7.89 7.29 20.72
CA PHE A 150 -7.14 6.87 21.91
C PHE A 150 -6.74 8.02 22.84
N SER A 151 -6.81 9.27 22.40
CA SER A 151 -6.55 10.45 23.25
C SER A 151 -7.77 10.89 24.06
N SER A 152 -8.98 10.42 23.73
CA SER A 152 -10.19 10.67 24.51
C SER A 152 -10.40 9.69 25.68
N GLU A 153 -9.69 8.57 25.74
CA GLU A 153 -9.82 7.60 26.84
C GLU A 153 -8.79 7.79 27.97
N SER A 154 -7.68 8.49 27.73
CA SER A 154 -6.62 8.65 28.74
C SER A 154 -6.89 9.73 29.80
N VAL A 155 -7.93 10.56 29.65
CA VAL A 155 -8.27 11.62 30.62
C VAL A 155 -9.37 11.19 31.62
N ALA A 156 -9.99 10.01 31.43
CA ALA A 156 -11.10 9.57 32.28
C ALA A 156 -10.70 8.75 33.52
N SER A 157 -9.43 8.37 33.68
CA SER A 157 -9.02 7.43 34.76
C SER A 157 -8.34 8.07 35.97
N ASP A 158 -8.17 9.40 36.03
CA ASP A 158 -7.43 10.06 37.13
C ASP A 158 -8.32 10.84 38.12
N ARG A 159 -9.54 10.35 38.35
CA ARG A 159 -10.38 10.78 39.48
C ARG A 159 -10.94 9.58 40.22
N ARG A 160 -10.17 9.01 41.14
CA ARG A 160 -10.69 8.27 42.29
C ARG A 160 -9.68 8.25 43.42
#